data_AF-A0A8J3EN67-F1
#
_entry.id   AF-A0A8J3EN67-F1
#
_cell.length_a   1.000
_cell.length_b   1.000
_cell.length_c   1.000
_cell.angle_alpha   90.00
_cell.angle_beta   90.00
_cell.angle_gamma   90.00
#
_symmetry.space_group_name_H-M   'P 1'
#
loop_
_entity.id
_entity.type
_entity.pdbx_description
1 polymer ?
#
loop_
_entity_poly.entity_id
_entity_poly.type
_entity_poly.pdbx_seq_one_letter_code
_entity_poly.pdbx_strand_id
1 'polypeptide(L)'
;METIHSQAHYVINPETMALLPIDSPFGEHWTLVIESYRVLQVTRKPLTIIDESCKFFGSSYKGRKEGAAALLNYTHMAPIAISDAFEITLFPLTSPKNRECIWLIHQHIKNCEDAQDGTLIQFTNYQVKTLPIHFGTFEMKLNRAAQYRCKLLESRQYYQSYTPQLQSSSLIDLEKAIKMKGTGMFTIEEDESAFVEYP
;
A
#
# COMPACT_ATOMS: atom_id res chain seq x y z
N MET A 1 25.97 -5.23 23.74
CA MET A 1 25.28 -5.89 22.61
C MET A 1 23.80 -5.72 22.87
N GLU A 2 23.09 -4.95 22.05
CA GLU A 2 21.64 -4.82 22.17
C GLU A 2 20.99 -6.17 21.82
N THR A 3 20.11 -6.65 22.69
CA THR A 3 19.41 -7.92 22.51
C THR A 3 18.32 -7.75 21.46
N ILE A 4 18.47 -8.40 20.31
CA ILE A 4 17.43 -8.42 19.27
C ILE A 4 16.34 -9.39 19.75
N HIS A 5 15.22 -8.84 20.20
CA HIS A 5 14.05 -9.64 20.58
C HIS A 5 13.36 -10.19 19.32
N SER A 6 13.11 -11.50 19.28
CA SER A 6 12.33 -12.14 18.23
C SER A 6 10.84 -12.05 18.55
N GLN A 7 10.02 -11.59 17.59
CA GLN A 7 8.56 -11.53 17.73
C GLN A 7 7.87 -12.38 16.65
N ALA A 8 6.73 -13.00 17.00
CA ALA A 8 5.98 -13.86 16.09
C ALA A 8 5.01 -13.10 15.17
N HIS A 9 4.62 -11.89 15.56
CA HIS A 9 3.67 -11.06 14.85
C HIS A 9 4.22 -9.66 14.69
N TYR A 10 3.96 -9.04 13.53
CA TYR A 10 4.34 -7.67 13.26
C TYR A 10 3.32 -7.04 12.32
N VAL A 11 2.85 -5.84 12.67
CA VAL A 11 2.01 -5.01 11.81
C VAL A 11 2.85 -3.83 11.35
N ILE A 12 2.95 -3.68 10.04
CA ILE A 12 3.63 -2.54 9.42
C ILE A 12 2.96 -1.25 9.88
N ASN A 13 3.78 -0.31 10.35
CA ASN A 13 3.38 0.93 10.98
C ASN A 13 4.21 2.11 10.43
N PRO A 14 3.91 3.37 10.80
CA PRO A 14 4.61 4.54 10.27
C PRO A 14 6.13 4.56 10.50
N GLU A 15 6.65 3.86 11.52
CA GLU A 15 8.09 3.77 11.78
C GLU A 15 8.80 2.74 10.90
N THR A 16 8.06 1.87 10.20
CA THR A 16 8.66 0.81 9.37
C THR A 16 9.31 1.41 8.13
N MET A 17 10.60 1.17 7.92
CA MET A 17 11.32 1.66 6.73
C MET A 17 11.56 0.55 5.70
N ALA A 18 11.85 -0.68 6.15
CA ALA A 18 12.16 -1.80 5.27
C ALA A 18 11.85 -3.16 5.89
N LEU A 19 11.55 -4.14 5.03
CA LEU A 19 11.49 -5.56 5.35
C LEU A 19 12.59 -6.29 4.58
N LEU A 20 13.58 -6.80 5.30
CA LEU A 20 14.70 -7.54 4.71
C LEU A 20 14.50 -9.04 4.98
N PRO A 21 14.44 -9.90 3.95
CA PRO A 21 14.39 -11.34 4.15
C PRO A 21 15.71 -11.83 4.75
N ILE A 22 15.62 -12.70 5.76
CA ILE A 22 16.78 -13.34 6.39
C ILE A 22 16.50 -14.82 6.62
N ASP A 23 17.57 -15.60 6.72
CA ASP A 23 17.49 -16.97 7.20
C ASP A 23 17.76 -17.02 8.70
N SER A 24 16.88 -17.70 9.43
CA SER A 24 17.08 -17.99 10.83
C SER A 24 18.31 -18.89 11.03
N PRO A 25 18.85 -18.98 12.26
CA PRO A 25 19.86 -19.98 12.60
C PRO A 25 19.45 -21.44 12.30
N PHE A 26 18.14 -21.70 12.14
CA PHE A 26 17.57 -23.01 11.86
C PHE A 26 17.10 -23.18 10.40
N GLY A 27 17.43 -22.24 9.50
CA GLY A 27 17.09 -22.29 8.08
C GLY A 27 15.66 -21.86 7.73
N GLU A 28 14.84 -21.49 8.72
CA GLU A 28 13.53 -20.87 8.49
C GLU A 28 13.66 -19.48 7.86
N HIS A 29 12.67 -19.09 7.05
CA HIS A 29 12.65 -17.78 6.40
C HIS A 29 11.96 -16.75 7.30
N TRP A 30 12.76 -15.83 7.83
CA TRP A 30 12.35 -14.76 8.75
C TRP A 30 12.50 -13.39 8.07
N THR A 31 12.15 -12.33 8.80
CA THR A 31 12.28 -10.95 8.35
C THR A 31 13.04 -10.14 9.39
N LEU A 32 14.03 -9.38 8.94
CA LEU A 32 14.58 -8.27 9.69
C LEU A 32 13.81 -7.01 9.32
N VAL A 33 13.07 -6.45 10.28
CA VAL A 33 12.33 -5.21 10.10
C VAL A 33 13.19 -4.06 10.55
N ILE A 34 13.40 -3.11 9.65
CA ILE A 34 14.11 -1.87 9.96
C ILE A 34 13.05 -0.81 10.27
N GLU A 35 13.02 -0.34 11.51
CA GLU A 35 12.26 0.84 11.91
C GLU A 35 13.19 2.05 12.09
N SER A 36 12.63 3.26 12.20
CA SER A 36 13.39 4.51 12.34
C SER A 36 14.42 4.50 13.48
N TYR A 37 14.10 3.85 14.60
CA TYR A 37 14.91 3.88 15.83
C TYR A 37 15.32 2.51 16.35
N ARG A 38 14.90 1.42 15.70
CA ARG A 38 15.22 0.06 16.14
C ARG A 38 15.17 -0.92 14.98
N VAL A 39 15.78 -2.08 15.22
CA VAL A 39 15.74 -3.22 14.31
C VAL A 39 15.11 -4.40 15.04
N LEU A 40 14.17 -5.07 14.37
CA LEU A 40 13.40 -6.17 14.96
C LEU A 40 13.56 -7.42 14.11
N GLN A 41 13.64 -8.57 14.77
CA GLN A 41 13.59 -9.85 14.10
C GLN A 41 12.19 -10.46 14.23
N VAL A 42 11.59 -10.79 13.10
CA VAL A 42 10.23 -11.34 13.05
C VAL A 42 10.27 -12.73 12.46
N THR A 43 9.68 -13.72 13.15
CA THR A 43 9.65 -15.13 12.74
C THR A 43 8.59 -15.43 11.67
N ARG A 44 8.46 -14.51 10.71
CA ARG A 44 7.54 -14.53 9.58
C ARG A 44 8.26 -14.05 8.32
N LYS A 45 7.80 -14.54 7.17
CA LYS A 45 8.29 -14.12 5.84
C LYS A 45 7.79 -12.70 5.51
N PRO A 46 8.51 -11.90 4.70
CA PRO A 46 8.07 -10.53 4.40
C PRO A 46 6.66 -10.46 3.81
N LEU A 47 6.34 -11.36 2.87
CA LEU A 47 5.00 -11.38 2.25
C LEU A 47 3.89 -11.76 3.24
N THR A 48 4.20 -12.59 4.24
CA THR A 48 3.25 -12.94 5.31
C THR A 48 2.98 -11.73 6.19
N ILE A 49 4.03 -11.00 6.61
CA ILE A 49 3.91 -9.76 7.38
C ILE A 49 3.07 -8.73 6.60
N ILE A 50 3.31 -8.59 5.31
CA ILE A 50 2.57 -7.69 4.43
C ILE A 50 1.08 -8.05 4.36
N ASP A 51 0.75 -9.32 4.14
CA ASP A 51 -0.65 -9.76 4.04
C ASP A 51 -1.38 -9.67 5.39
N GLU A 52 -0.71 -10.03 6.49
CA GLU A 52 -1.23 -9.84 7.86
C GLU A 52 -1.47 -8.36 8.17
N SER A 53 -0.54 -7.48 7.78
CA SER A 53 -0.71 -6.03 7.92
C SER A 53 -1.86 -5.51 7.06
N CYS A 54 -2.04 -6.05 5.85
CA CYS A 54 -3.20 -5.69 5.03
C CYS A 54 -4.51 -6.08 5.72
N LYS A 55 -4.57 -7.27 6.31
CA LYS A 55 -5.75 -7.78 7.04
C LYS A 55 -6.06 -6.94 8.27
N PHE A 56 -5.02 -6.52 9.00
CA PHE A 56 -5.17 -5.60 10.12
C PHE A 56 -5.87 -4.30 9.70
N PHE A 57 -5.53 -3.75 8.53
CA PHE A 57 -6.18 -2.57 7.95
C PHE A 57 -7.41 -2.87 7.07
N GLY A 58 -8.04 -4.04 7.25
CA GLY A 58 -9.33 -4.36 6.62
C GLY A 58 -9.26 -4.78 5.14
N SER A 59 -8.11 -5.25 4.65
CA SER A 59 -7.96 -5.70 3.25
C SER A 59 -7.06 -6.94 3.16
N SER A 60 -6.86 -7.49 1.96
CA SER A 60 -5.82 -8.49 1.70
C SER A 60 -4.67 -7.90 0.87
N TYR A 61 -3.51 -8.56 0.87
CA TYR A 61 -2.44 -8.26 -0.08
C TYR A 61 -2.94 -8.36 -1.52
N LYS A 62 -3.74 -9.40 -1.82
CA LYS A 62 -4.31 -9.63 -3.15
C LYS A 62 -5.19 -8.46 -3.58
N GLY A 63 -6.15 -8.04 -2.77
CA GLY A 63 -7.06 -6.94 -3.10
C GLY A 63 -6.33 -5.61 -3.29
N ARG A 64 -5.31 -5.34 -2.47
CA ARG A 64 -4.47 -4.13 -2.64
C ARG A 64 -3.62 -4.16 -3.90
N LYS A 65 -3.09 -5.32 -4.25
CA LYS A 65 -2.37 -5.51 -5.51
C LYS A 65 -3.29 -5.31 -6.72
N GLU A 66 -4.52 -5.81 -6.66
CA GLU A 66 -5.53 -5.61 -7.70
C GLU A 66 -5.91 -4.14 -7.84
N GLY A 67 -6.17 -3.44 -6.72
CA GLY A 67 -6.43 -2.00 -6.73
C GLY A 67 -5.24 -1.18 -7.26
N ALA A 68 -4.01 -1.54 -6.89
CA ALA A 68 -2.81 -0.90 -7.43
C ALA A 68 -2.69 -1.08 -8.95
N ALA A 69 -2.97 -2.29 -9.45
CA ALA A 69 -2.94 -2.56 -10.89
C ALA A 69 -4.00 -1.75 -11.66
N ALA A 70 -5.20 -1.60 -11.11
CA ALA A 70 -6.25 -0.77 -11.70
C ALA A 70 -5.85 0.71 -11.81
N LEU A 71 -5.05 1.21 -10.86
CA LEU A 71 -4.57 2.60 -10.87
C LEU A 71 -3.33 2.80 -11.76
N LEU A 72 -2.46 1.80 -11.87
CA LEU A 72 -1.14 1.96 -12.49
C LEU A 72 -1.04 1.40 -13.92
N ASN A 73 -2.07 0.71 -14.41
CA ASN A 73 -2.09 0.04 -15.72
C ASN A 73 -0.99 -1.04 -15.89
N TYR A 74 -0.35 -1.49 -14.80
CA TYR A 74 0.54 -2.65 -14.80
C TYR A 74 0.39 -3.46 -13.51
N THR A 75 0.56 -4.78 -13.64
CA THR A 75 0.29 -5.75 -12.56
C THR A 75 1.56 -6.37 -11.97
N HIS A 76 2.66 -6.33 -12.73
CA HIS A 76 3.91 -6.95 -12.31
C HIS A 76 4.60 -6.07 -11.27
N MET A 77 4.84 -6.64 -10.08
CA MET A 77 5.61 -6.00 -9.02
C MET A 77 5.09 -4.61 -8.61
N ALA A 78 3.78 -4.44 -8.66
CA ALA A 78 3.15 -3.18 -8.30
C ALA A 78 3.44 -2.81 -6.83
N PRO A 79 3.63 -1.51 -6.53
CA PRO A 79 3.56 -1.01 -5.17
C PRO A 79 2.17 -1.27 -4.59
N ILE A 80 2.05 -1.26 -3.26
CA ILE A 80 0.79 -1.43 -2.54
C ILE A 80 0.69 -0.41 -1.40
N ALA A 81 -0.54 0.02 -1.09
CA ALA A 81 -0.81 0.84 0.09
C ALA A 81 -1.13 -0.07 1.27
N ILE A 82 -0.32 -0.01 2.32
CA ILE A 82 -0.58 -0.70 3.59
C ILE A 82 -1.62 0.04 4.44
N SER A 83 -1.59 1.36 4.41
CA SER A 83 -2.62 2.19 5.03
C SER A 83 -2.65 3.51 4.29
N ASP A 84 -3.79 3.84 3.69
CA ASP A 84 -3.99 5.15 3.07
C ASP A 84 -4.03 6.28 4.12
N ALA A 85 -4.63 5.99 5.28
CA ALA A 85 -4.71 6.93 6.39
C ALA A 85 -3.33 7.35 6.92
N PHE A 86 -2.37 6.43 6.92
CA PHE A 86 -0.97 6.67 7.32
C PHE A 86 -0.03 6.84 6.11
N GLU A 87 -0.58 6.87 4.89
CA GLU A 87 0.14 6.98 3.62
C GLU A 87 1.26 5.93 3.39
N ILE A 88 1.17 4.78 4.06
CA ILE A 88 2.22 3.76 4.04
C ILE A 88 2.21 3.02 2.70
N THR A 89 3.08 3.43 1.78
CA THR A 89 3.23 2.80 0.45
C THR A 89 4.48 1.91 0.41
N LEU A 90 4.28 0.62 0.18
CA LEU A 90 5.35 -0.37 0.02
C LEU A 90 5.61 -0.68 -1.44
N PHE A 91 6.86 -0.99 -1.78
CA PHE A 91 7.21 -1.53 -3.09
C PHE A 91 8.28 -2.62 -3.00
N PRO A 92 8.21 -3.65 -3.88
CA PRO A 92 9.16 -4.75 -3.88
C PRO A 92 10.36 -4.47 -4.80
N LEU A 93 11.55 -4.91 -4.40
CA LEU A 93 12.75 -4.79 -5.24
C LEU A 93 12.83 -5.88 -6.31
N THR A 94 12.41 -7.11 -5.98
CA THR A 94 12.30 -8.24 -6.93
C THR A 94 10.89 -8.82 -6.90
N SER A 95 10.63 -9.93 -7.61
CA SER A 95 9.30 -10.55 -7.58
C SER A 95 8.85 -10.81 -6.13
N PRO A 96 7.61 -10.47 -5.71
CA PRO A 96 7.06 -10.83 -4.41
C PRO A 96 7.12 -12.33 -4.06
N LYS A 97 7.25 -13.19 -5.08
CA LYS A 97 7.42 -14.64 -4.92
C LYS A 97 8.88 -15.05 -4.71
N ASN A 98 9.83 -14.17 -4.99
CA ASN A 98 11.24 -14.41 -4.71
C ASN A 98 11.45 -14.36 -3.19
N ARG A 99 12.12 -15.39 -2.66
CA ARG A 99 12.48 -15.50 -1.24
C ARG A 99 13.31 -14.30 -0.78
N GLU A 100 14.21 -13.81 -1.62
CA GLU A 100 15.12 -12.70 -1.34
C GLU A 100 14.51 -11.32 -1.64
N CYS A 101 13.18 -11.25 -1.85
CA CYS A 101 12.53 -9.98 -2.13
C CYS A 101 12.55 -9.04 -0.92
N ILE A 102 13.36 -7.99 -1.03
CA ILE A 102 13.34 -6.83 -0.14
C ILE A 102 12.11 -5.97 -0.46
N TRP A 103 11.47 -5.44 0.60
CA TRP A 103 10.41 -4.44 0.50
C TRP A 103 10.82 -3.17 1.22
N LEU A 104 10.53 -2.02 0.60
CA LEU A 104 10.83 -0.70 1.14
C LEU A 104 9.55 0.11 1.25
N ILE A 105 9.51 1.00 2.24
CA ILE A 105 8.44 1.99 2.38
C ILE A 105 8.89 3.27 1.67
N HIS A 106 8.14 3.68 0.65
CA HIS A 106 8.48 4.81 -0.22
C HIS A 106 8.73 6.10 0.58
N GLN A 107 7.89 6.40 1.57
CA GLN A 107 7.97 7.64 2.37
C GLN A 107 9.28 7.80 3.14
N HIS A 108 9.98 6.68 3.39
CA HIS A 108 11.21 6.67 4.15
C HIS A 108 12.46 6.78 3.28
N ILE A 109 12.33 6.77 1.94
CA ILE A 109 13.47 6.95 1.05
C ILE A 109 13.68 8.44 0.83
N LYS A 110 14.85 8.95 1.26
CA LYS A 110 15.24 10.34 1.11
C LYS A 110 16.06 10.60 -0.15
N ASN A 111 17.05 9.75 -0.39
CA ASN A 111 17.91 9.85 -1.57
C ASN A 111 18.40 8.46 -2.00
N CYS A 112 18.84 8.35 -3.25
CA CYS A 112 19.52 7.16 -3.77
C CYS A 112 20.61 7.54 -4.76
N GLU A 113 21.69 6.77 -4.77
CA GLU A 113 22.81 6.94 -5.67
C GLU A 113 23.39 5.60 -6.12
N ASP A 114 24.07 5.62 -7.26
CA ASP A 114 24.78 4.44 -7.77
C ASP A 114 26.01 4.14 -6.91
N ALA A 115 26.25 2.87 -6.64
CA ALA A 115 27.34 2.40 -5.79
C ALA A 115 27.99 1.16 -6.41
N GLN A 116 29.24 0.89 -6.04
CA GLN A 116 30.01 -0.21 -6.61
C GLN A 116 29.31 -1.58 -6.49
N ASP A 117 28.61 -1.82 -5.36
CA ASP A 117 27.93 -3.09 -5.06
C ASP A 117 26.39 -2.99 -5.17
N GLY A 118 25.87 -2.01 -5.92
CA GLY A 118 24.44 -1.85 -6.18
C GLY A 118 23.97 -0.42 -5.98
N THR A 119 22.89 -0.23 -5.22
CA THR A 119 22.31 1.10 -4.99
C THR A 119 22.47 1.49 -3.53
N LEU A 120 23.11 2.63 -3.25
CA LEU A 120 23.11 3.22 -1.91
C LEU A 120 21.82 4.02 -1.73
N ILE A 121 21.05 3.69 -0.70
CA ILE A 121 19.87 4.46 -0.30
C ILE A 121 20.15 5.18 1.02
N GLN A 122 19.63 6.39 1.12
CA GLN A 122 19.54 7.12 2.38
C GLN A 122 18.09 7.18 2.82
N PHE A 123 17.83 6.74 4.05
CA PHE A 123 16.52 6.87 4.68
C PHE A 123 16.30 8.28 5.23
N THR A 124 15.05 8.64 5.53
CA THR A 124 14.66 9.94 6.12
C THR A 124 15.31 10.21 7.48
N ASN A 125 15.62 9.15 8.23
CA ASN A 125 16.39 9.21 9.48
C ASN A 125 17.92 9.30 9.27
N TYR A 126 18.38 9.58 8.04
CA TYR A 126 19.78 9.70 7.63
C TYR A 126 20.59 8.40 7.66
N GLN A 127 20.02 7.27 8.08
CA GLN A 127 20.69 5.98 7.95
C GLN A 127 20.84 5.61 6.48
N VAL A 128 21.93 4.92 6.16
CA VAL A 128 22.25 4.49 4.79
C VAL A 128 22.29 2.98 4.69
N LYS A 129 21.92 2.46 3.52
CA LYS A 129 21.97 1.03 3.23
C LYS A 129 22.30 0.79 1.76
N THR A 130 23.27 -0.07 1.49
CA THR A 130 23.52 -0.58 0.13
C THR A 130 22.59 -1.76 -0.15
N LEU A 131 21.90 -1.70 -1.28
CA LEU A 131 20.97 -2.73 -1.74
C LEU A 131 21.52 -3.41 -3.00
N PRO A 132 21.38 -4.75 -3.11
CA PRO A 132 21.91 -5.53 -4.23
C PRO A 132 21.01 -5.41 -5.47
N ILE A 133 20.90 -4.20 -6.01
CA ILE A 133 20.07 -3.86 -7.16
C ILE A 133 20.76 -2.75 -7.94
N HIS A 134 20.70 -2.84 -9.27
CA HIS A 134 21.23 -1.80 -10.14
C HIS A 134 20.46 -0.49 -9.99
N PHE A 135 21.17 0.63 -9.93
CA PHE A 135 20.61 1.97 -9.69
C PHE A 135 19.39 2.29 -10.56
N GLY A 136 19.51 2.21 -11.90
CA GLY A 136 18.38 2.50 -12.79
C GLY A 136 17.15 1.60 -12.58
N THR A 137 17.35 0.36 -12.12
CA THR A 137 16.23 -0.55 -11.79
C THR A 137 15.57 -0.16 -10.47
N PHE A 138 16.37 0.28 -9.48
CA PHE A 138 15.87 0.82 -8.23
C PHE A 138 15.09 2.11 -8.44
N GLU A 139 15.66 3.07 -9.17
CA GLU A 139 15.04 4.38 -9.46
C GLU A 139 13.69 4.21 -10.17
N MET A 140 13.61 3.33 -11.16
CA MET A 140 12.34 2.99 -11.81
C MET A 140 11.29 2.50 -10.79
N LYS A 141 11.66 1.63 -9.85
CA LYS A 141 10.73 1.10 -8.83
C LYS A 141 10.31 2.17 -7.84
N LEU A 142 11.25 3.02 -7.42
CA LEU A 142 10.97 4.15 -6.54
C LEU A 142 9.98 5.11 -7.21
N ASN A 143 10.22 5.48 -8.47
CA ASN A 143 9.33 6.35 -9.24
C ASN A 143 7.94 5.75 -9.46
N ARG A 144 7.85 4.43 -9.68
CA ARG A 144 6.57 3.70 -9.74
C ARG A 144 5.79 3.79 -8.43
N ALA A 145 6.48 3.64 -7.30
CA ALA A 145 5.89 3.81 -5.98
C ALA A 145 5.46 5.26 -5.70
N ALA A 146 6.25 6.25 -6.14
CA ALA A 146 5.92 7.66 -6.08
C ALA A 146 4.65 7.97 -6.87
N GLN A 147 4.58 7.52 -8.13
CA GLN A 147 3.43 7.69 -9.00
C GLN A 147 2.15 7.10 -8.37
N TYR A 148 2.25 5.89 -7.81
CA TYR A 148 1.13 5.26 -7.12
C TYR A 148 0.64 6.07 -5.92
N ARG A 149 1.57 6.55 -5.08
CA ARG A 149 1.25 7.39 -3.94
C ARG A 149 0.58 8.69 -4.38
N CYS A 150 1.07 9.36 -5.42
CA CYS A 150 0.44 10.58 -5.94
C CYS A 150 -1.01 10.33 -6.36
N LYS A 151 -1.29 9.26 -7.10
CA LYS A 151 -2.68 8.93 -7.53
C LYS A 151 -3.64 8.69 -6.35
N LEU A 152 -3.16 8.07 -5.28
CA LEU A 152 -3.96 7.88 -4.06
C LEU A 152 -4.24 9.22 -3.37
N LEU A 153 -3.24 10.08 -3.24
CA LEU A 153 -3.39 11.41 -2.65
C LEU A 153 -4.35 12.29 -3.46
N GLU A 154 -4.25 12.28 -4.79
CA GLU A 154 -5.18 12.99 -5.68
C GLU A 154 -6.62 12.51 -5.48
N SER A 155 -6.83 11.19 -5.43
CA SER A 155 -8.16 10.61 -5.17
C SER A 155 -8.72 11.06 -3.82
N ARG A 156 -7.88 11.12 -2.78
CA ARG A 156 -8.26 11.60 -1.44
C ARG A 156 -8.61 13.09 -1.44
N GLN A 157 -7.80 13.92 -2.08
CA GLN A 157 -8.02 15.37 -2.17
C GLN A 157 -9.31 15.71 -2.94
N TYR A 158 -9.63 14.94 -3.99
CA TYR A 158 -10.87 15.08 -4.73
C TYR A 158 -12.09 14.93 -3.80
N TYR A 159 -12.16 13.86 -3.00
CA TYR A 159 -13.27 13.68 -2.06
C TYR A 159 -13.27 14.66 -0.88
N GLN A 160 -12.12 15.17 -0.46
CA GLN A 160 -12.05 16.20 0.59
C GLN A 160 -12.59 17.55 0.14
N SER A 161 -12.46 17.87 -1.15
CA SER A 161 -12.99 19.10 -1.76
C SER A 161 -14.41 18.94 -2.32
N TYR A 162 -14.91 17.70 -2.39
CA TYR A 162 -16.25 17.40 -2.86
C TYR A 162 -17.31 18.03 -1.96
N THR A 163 -18.05 19.00 -2.50
CA THR A 163 -19.22 19.60 -1.85
C THR A 163 -20.47 19.05 -2.54
N PRO A 164 -21.29 18.21 -1.88
CA PRO A 164 -22.54 17.72 -2.47
C PRO A 164 -23.47 18.91 -2.73
N GLN A 165 -23.95 19.07 -3.97
CA GLN A 165 -25.02 20.02 -4.26
C GLN A 165 -26.32 19.48 -3.68
N LEU A 166 -26.73 19.98 -2.52
CA LEU A 166 -28.02 19.65 -1.91
C LEU A 166 -29.16 20.35 -2.67
N GLN A 167 -29.80 19.65 -3.60
CA GLN A 167 -31.16 19.99 -4.01
C GLN A 167 -32.13 19.23 -3.08
N SER A 168 -32.40 19.81 -1.91
CA SER A 168 -33.19 19.16 -0.85
C SER A 168 -34.63 18.81 -1.27
N SER A 169 -35.20 19.53 -2.25
CA SER A 169 -36.53 19.21 -2.80
C SER A 169 -36.52 17.94 -3.66
N SER A 170 -35.48 17.69 -4.46
CA SER A 170 -35.43 16.52 -5.35
C SER A 170 -35.15 15.22 -4.60
N LEU A 171 -34.38 15.26 -3.52
CA LEU A 171 -34.10 14.08 -2.69
C LEU A 171 -35.36 13.55 -1.99
N ILE A 172 -36.21 14.44 -1.48
CA ILE A 172 -37.47 14.08 -0.83
C ILE A 172 -38.44 13.41 -1.82
N ASP A 173 -38.43 13.84 -3.08
CA ASP A 173 -39.30 13.27 -4.12
C ASP A 173 -38.75 11.93 -4.63
N LEU A 174 -37.43 11.80 -4.81
CA LEU A 174 -36.76 10.52 -5.10
C LEU A 174 -36.99 9.48 -4.00
N GLU A 175 -36.89 9.83 -2.72
CA GLU A 175 -37.18 8.90 -1.61
C GLU A 175 -38.62 8.38 -1.65
N LYS A 176 -39.59 9.22 -2.01
CA LYS A 176 -40.99 8.81 -2.15
C LYS A 176 -41.20 7.86 -3.32
N ALA A 177 -40.44 8.03 -4.41
CA ALA A 177 -40.49 7.19 -5.60
C ALA A 177 -39.86 5.80 -5.39
N ILE A 178 -38.99 5.62 -4.39
CA ILE A 178 -38.40 4.32 -4.04
C ILE A 178 -39.45 3.44 -3.32
N LYS A 179 -39.81 2.31 -3.94
CA LYS A 179 -40.73 1.28 -3.41
C LYS A 179 -40.04 -0.06 -3.23
N MET A 180 -40.42 -0.80 -2.21
CA MET A 180 -39.97 -2.20 -2.04
C MET A 180 -40.86 -3.15 -2.84
N LYS A 181 -40.27 -3.96 -3.70
CA LYS A 181 -40.89 -5.06 -4.44
C LYS A 181 -40.49 -6.40 -3.83
N GLY A 182 -41.47 -7.13 -3.29
CA GLY A 182 -41.24 -8.45 -2.70
C GLY A 182 -40.40 -8.38 -1.42
N THR A 183 -39.46 -9.32 -1.24
CA THR A 183 -38.66 -9.46 -0.02
C THR A 183 -37.26 -8.85 -0.18
N GLY A 184 -37.20 -7.52 -0.34
CA GLY A 184 -35.94 -6.76 -0.23
C GLY A 184 -35.36 -6.18 -1.52
N MET A 185 -36.07 -6.26 -2.66
CA MET A 185 -35.71 -5.50 -3.86
C MET A 185 -36.41 -4.14 -3.83
N PHE A 186 -35.75 -3.09 -4.31
CA PHE A 186 -36.35 -1.76 -4.43
C PHE A 186 -36.48 -1.36 -5.91
N THR A 187 -37.49 -0.57 -6.23
CA THR A 187 -37.79 -0.03 -7.57
C THR A 187 -38.10 1.46 -7.44
N ILE A 188 -37.71 2.27 -8.43
CA ILE A 188 -38.10 3.68 -8.49
C ILE A 188 -39.28 3.78 -9.45
N GLU A 189 -40.41 4.32 -9.00
CA GLU A 189 -41.60 4.57 -9.83
C GLU A 189 -41.56 6.00 -10.41
N GLU A 190 -40.70 6.30 -11.39
CA GLU A 190 -40.75 7.54 -12.18
C GLU A 190 -40.37 7.33 -13.67
N ASP A 191 -40.91 8.20 -14.53
CA ASP A 191 -40.83 8.22 -16.00
C ASP A 191 -39.38 8.22 -16.50
N GLU A 192 -39.04 7.41 -17.52
CA GLU A 192 -37.66 7.09 -17.97
C GLU A 192 -36.80 8.31 -18.38
N SER A 193 -37.36 9.51 -18.38
CA SER A 193 -36.73 10.78 -18.79
C SER A 193 -35.87 11.47 -17.72
N ALA A 194 -35.84 10.99 -16.47
CA ALA A 194 -35.16 11.65 -15.34
C ALA A 194 -33.70 11.22 -15.09
N PHE A 195 -33.17 10.26 -15.85
CA PHE A 195 -31.78 9.81 -15.68
C PHE A 195 -30.80 10.77 -16.36
N VAL A 196 -30.13 11.60 -15.57
CA VAL A 196 -28.90 12.29 -16.01
C VAL A 196 -27.75 11.31 -15.80
N GLU A 197 -27.23 10.74 -16.88
CA GLU A 197 -25.94 10.03 -16.81
C GLU A 197 -24.85 11.05 -16.50
N TYR A 198 -24.18 10.86 -15.35
CA TYR A 198 -22.93 11.55 -15.08
C TYR A 198 -21.79 10.75 -15.71
N PRO A 199 -20.82 11.44 -16.36
CA PRO A 199 -19.67 10.81 -17.01
C PRO A 199 -18.74 10.08 -16.04
#